data_AF-A0A0G0E4S5-F1
#
_entry.id   AF-A0A0G0E4S5-F1
#
_cell.length_a   1.000
_cell.length_b   1.000
_cell.length_c   1.000
_cell.angle_alpha   90.00
_cell.angle_beta   90.00
_cell.angle_gamma   90.00
#
_symmetry.space_group_name_H-M   'P 1'
#
loop_
_entity.id
_entity.type
_entity.pdbx_description
1 polymer ?
#
loop_
_entity_poly.entity_id
_entity_poly.type
_entity_poly.pdbx_seq_one_letter_code
_entity_poly.pdbx_strand_id
1 'polypeptide(L)'
;MSKNKNSGQVLLIVVLILIVVLTVGLSIASRSITSLRTSTQEIASQKALDAAEAGIEQSLKSQTGTTGDVNFGIGTNLTYTTSVDDVTDKEIILNGGNIVPKDDGIDLWLSKFSSDPSEIYSNTVGGQMVILWGDKNKTNLDCATTGANATPAIEISVLFNKSNPYLKRWVYDNCSASRKNGFSSPDASNNTSLKVVFKGKTTVDYLYKSATIDLRGDDGVSQTVDDAVFARITPLYSNTIAGAKMVGSEVFPSQGTIITSTGTAKNEGTKRTIQAFQGYPKIPTELFPYTIFSP
;
A
#
# COMPACT_ATOMS: atom_id res chain seq x y z
N MET A 1 -90.47 -2.32 -19.98
CA MET A 1 -89.50 -2.35 -21.10
C MET A 1 -88.42 -1.31 -20.81
N SER A 2 -87.28 -1.73 -20.25
CA SER A 2 -86.20 -0.82 -19.80
C SER A 2 -85.08 -0.81 -20.85
N LYS A 3 -84.77 0.35 -21.43
CA LYS A 3 -83.77 0.53 -22.48
C LYS A 3 -82.63 1.44 -21.97
N ASN A 4 -81.43 0.84 -21.92
CA ASN A 4 -80.09 1.41 -22.10
C ASN A 4 -79.54 2.46 -21.10
N LYS A 5 -78.66 2.01 -20.19
CA LYS A 5 -77.65 2.84 -19.47
C LYS A 5 -76.23 2.24 -19.55
N ASN A 6 -75.81 1.69 -20.70
CA ASN A 6 -74.52 1.00 -20.82
C ASN A 6 -73.40 1.83 -21.50
N SER A 7 -73.66 3.03 -22.05
CA SER A 7 -72.61 3.78 -22.77
C SER A 7 -71.56 4.43 -21.85
N GLY A 8 -71.93 4.84 -20.63
CA GLY A 8 -70.99 5.41 -19.66
C GLY A 8 -70.06 4.40 -19.00
N GLN A 9 -70.53 3.15 -18.82
CA GLN A 9 -69.72 2.06 -18.26
C GLN A 9 -68.70 1.53 -19.28
N VAL A 10 -69.05 1.49 -20.57
CA VAL A 10 -68.12 1.10 -21.64
C VAL A 10 -66.96 2.10 -21.77
N LEU A 11 -67.23 3.40 -21.66
CA LEU A 11 -66.19 4.43 -21.70
C LEU A 11 -65.18 4.24 -20.55
N LEU A 12 -65.66 3.98 -19.33
CA LEU A 12 -64.81 3.73 -18.17
C LEU A 12 -63.92 2.49 -18.34
N ILE A 13 -64.45 1.40 -18.89
CA ILE A 13 -63.69 0.17 -19.14
C ILE A 13 -62.59 0.42 -20.18
N VAL A 14 -62.91 1.13 -21.26
CA VAL A 14 -61.92 1.46 -22.30
C VAL A 14 -60.81 2.34 -21.74
N VAL A 15 -61.15 3.37 -20.94
CA VAL A 15 -60.17 4.25 -20.29
C VAL A 15 -59.30 3.46 -19.31
N LEU A 16 -59.90 2.56 -18.50
CA LEU A 16 -59.17 1.71 -17.58
C LEU A 16 -58.14 0.83 -18.33
N ILE A 17 -58.56 0.18 -19.42
CA ILE A 17 -57.67 -0.65 -20.25
C ILE A 17 -56.54 0.19 -20.84
N LEU A 18 -56.84 1.40 -21.32
CA LEU A 18 -55.87 2.30 -21.92
C LEU A 18 -54.80 2.74 -20.90
N ILE A 19 -55.22 3.06 -19.68
CA ILE A 19 -54.30 3.39 -18.57
C ILE A 19 -53.39 2.19 -18.27
N VAL A 20 -53.95 0.98 -18.16
CA VAL A 20 -53.16 -0.23 -17.87
C VAL A 20 -52.12 -0.48 -18.97
N VAL A 21 -52.51 -0.41 -20.24
CA VAL A 21 -51.58 -0.60 -21.38
C VAL A 21 -50.47 0.45 -21.38
N LEU A 22 -50.81 1.72 -21.13
CA LEU A 22 -49.82 2.81 -21.08
C LEU A 22 -48.84 2.64 -19.92
N THR A 23 -49.34 2.23 -18.75
CA THR A 23 -48.53 2.03 -17.54
C THR A 23 -47.56 0.85 -17.73
N VAL A 24 -48.03 -0.26 -18.32
CA VAL A 24 -47.19 -1.42 -18.63
C VAL A 24 -46.15 -1.07 -19.70
N GLY A 25 -46.55 -0.37 -20.77
CA GLY A 25 -45.64 0.08 -21.83
C GLY A 25 -44.51 0.98 -21.30
N LEU A 26 -44.87 1.97 -20.46
CA LEU A 26 -43.90 2.86 -19.84
C LEU A 26 -42.97 2.12 -18.86
N SER A 27 -43.51 1.15 -18.11
CA SER A 27 -42.72 0.34 -17.17
C SER A 27 -41.66 -0.50 -17.89
N ILE A 28 -42.01 -1.15 -19.00
CA ILE A 28 -41.09 -1.95 -19.81
C ILE A 28 -40.02 -1.05 -20.46
N ALA A 29 -40.43 0.10 -21.02
CA ALA A 29 -39.50 1.05 -21.60
C ALA A 29 -38.52 1.61 -20.56
N SER A 30 -39.02 1.97 -19.37
CA SER A 30 -38.19 2.47 -18.26
C SER A 30 -37.19 1.43 -17.77
N ARG A 31 -37.61 0.17 -17.58
CA ARG A 31 -36.70 -0.93 -17.24
C ARG A 31 -35.64 -1.14 -18.32
N SER A 32 -36.03 -1.12 -19.59
CA SER A 32 -35.12 -1.32 -20.71
C SER A 32 -34.07 -0.20 -20.82
N ILE A 33 -34.49 1.07 -20.71
CA ILE A 33 -33.59 2.22 -20.70
C ILE A 33 -32.62 2.14 -19.51
N THR A 34 -33.14 1.77 -18.33
CA THR A 34 -32.31 1.60 -17.13
C THR A 34 -31.27 0.50 -17.33
N SER A 35 -31.68 -0.67 -17.81
CA SER A 35 -30.76 -1.79 -18.09
C SER A 35 -29.69 -1.41 -19.12
N LEU A 36 -30.06 -0.73 -20.21
CA LEU A 36 -29.10 -0.27 -21.22
C LEU A 36 -28.12 0.76 -20.67
N ARG A 37 -28.61 1.70 -19.85
CA ARG A 37 -27.77 2.70 -19.20
C ARG A 37 -26.77 2.05 -18.24
N THR A 38 -27.23 1.13 -17.39
CA THR A 38 -26.36 0.39 -16.48
C THR A 38 -25.32 -0.41 -17.24
N SER A 39 -25.74 -1.16 -18.28
CA SER A 39 -24.82 -1.93 -19.11
C SER A 39 -23.79 -1.05 -19.83
N THR A 40 -24.20 0.11 -20.34
CA THR A 40 -23.29 1.07 -21.00
C THR A 40 -22.29 1.62 -19.99
N GLN A 41 -22.73 1.92 -18.77
CA GLN A 41 -21.87 2.42 -17.71
C GLN A 41 -20.86 1.36 -17.22
N GLU A 42 -21.26 0.08 -17.16
CA GLU A 42 -20.37 -1.03 -16.85
C GLU A 42 -19.29 -1.20 -17.94
N ILE A 43 -19.69 -1.18 -19.22
CA ILE A 43 -18.76 -1.26 -20.35
C ILE A 43 -17.79 -0.06 -20.35
N ALA A 44 -18.30 1.16 -20.14
CA ALA A 44 -17.47 2.36 -20.06
C ALA A 44 -16.50 2.31 -18.88
N SER A 45 -16.93 1.74 -17.76
CA SER A 45 -16.10 1.51 -16.58
C SER A 45 -14.97 0.53 -16.86
N GLN A 46 -15.23 -0.59 -17.54
CA GLN A 46 -14.20 -1.56 -17.92
C GLN A 46 -13.19 -0.93 -18.87
N LYS A 47 -13.66 -0.22 -19.91
CA LYS A 47 -12.78 0.49 -20.85
C LYS A 47 -11.90 1.54 -20.17
N ALA A 48 -12.45 2.29 -19.20
CA ALA A 48 -11.68 3.25 -18.42
C ALA A 48 -10.64 2.56 -17.53
N LEU A 49 -10.91 1.36 -17.02
CA LEU A 49 -9.93 0.55 -16.30
C LEU A 49 -8.80 0.08 -17.23
N ASP A 50 -9.14 -0.50 -18.39
CA ASP A 50 -8.17 -0.97 -19.38
C ASP A 50 -7.22 0.17 -19.82
N ALA A 51 -7.76 1.38 -20.02
CA ALA A 51 -6.97 2.56 -20.33
C ALA A 51 -6.04 2.94 -19.17
N ALA A 52 -6.50 2.83 -17.93
CA ALA A 52 -5.69 3.11 -16.76
C ALA A 52 -4.55 2.08 -16.61
N GLU A 53 -4.82 0.79 -16.84
CA GLU A 53 -3.83 -0.29 -16.84
C GLU A 53 -2.77 -0.07 -17.92
N ALA A 54 -3.17 0.29 -19.14
CA ALA A 54 -2.24 0.66 -20.20
C ALA A 54 -1.35 1.85 -19.82
N GLY A 55 -1.90 2.82 -19.10
CA GLY A 55 -1.14 3.96 -18.55
C GLY A 55 -0.10 3.54 -17.52
N ILE A 56 -0.42 2.59 -16.63
CA ILE A 56 0.55 2.02 -15.69
C ILE A 56 1.68 1.33 -16.46
N GLU A 57 1.36 0.47 -17.43
CA GLU A 57 2.36 -0.26 -18.22
C GLU A 57 3.32 0.68 -18.97
N GLN A 58 2.78 1.75 -19.55
CA GLN A 58 3.61 2.73 -20.26
C GLN A 58 4.50 3.54 -19.29
N SER A 59 3.97 3.88 -18.12
CA SER A 59 4.72 4.60 -17.09
C SER A 59 5.78 3.71 -16.43
N LEU A 60 5.53 2.41 -16.33
CA LEU A 60 6.51 1.44 -15.83
C LEU A 60 7.71 1.31 -16.77
N LYS A 61 7.47 1.38 -18.09
CA LYS A 61 8.52 1.35 -19.12
C LYS A 61 9.32 2.64 -19.19
N SER A 62 8.63 3.79 -19.10
CA SER A 62 9.26 5.12 -19.26
C SER A 62 9.80 5.69 -17.95
N GLN A 63 9.33 5.20 -16.79
CA GLN A 63 9.60 5.71 -15.44
C GLN A 63 9.23 7.20 -15.27
N THR A 64 8.35 7.73 -16.10
CA THR A 64 7.91 9.13 -16.07
C THR A 64 6.39 9.25 -16.17
N GLY A 65 5.82 10.22 -15.46
CA GLY A 65 4.40 10.57 -15.59
C GLY A 65 4.09 11.00 -17.02
N THR A 66 3.08 10.40 -17.62
CA THR A 66 2.77 10.56 -19.04
C THR A 66 1.26 10.71 -19.24
N THR A 67 0.86 11.54 -20.20
CA THR A 67 -0.51 11.56 -20.71
C THR A 67 -0.51 10.90 -22.09
N GLY A 68 -1.43 9.98 -22.33
CA GLY A 68 -1.50 9.27 -23.60
C GLY A 68 -2.92 8.92 -24.01
N ASP A 69 -3.14 8.88 -25.32
CA ASP A 69 -4.34 8.31 -25.91
C ASP A 69 -4.14 6.79 -26.08
N VAL A 70 -5.18 6.01 -25.78
CA VAL A 70 -5.19 4.56 -26.03
C VAL A 70 -6.16 4.30 -27.15
N ASN A 71 -5.63 3.84 -28.29
CA ASN A 71 -6.46 3.52 -29.45
C ASN A 71 -6.46 2.00 -29.66
N PHE A 72 -7.59 1.36 -29.33
CA PHE A 72 -7.79 -0.08 -29.55
C PHE A 72 -8.35 -0.39 -30.96
N GLY A 73 -8.29 0.58 -31.89
CA GLY A 73 -8.88 0.47 -33.22
C GLY A 73 -10.32 0.99 -33.26
N ILE A 74 -10.62 1.68 -34.38
CA ILE A 74 -11.87 2.35 -34.77
C ILE A 74 -12.65 3.02 -33.62
N GLY A 75 -12.30 4.30 -33.36
CA GLY A 75 -13.21 5.27 -32.74
C GLY A 75 -13.18 5.41 -31.22
N THR A 76 -12.15 4.92 -30.52
CA THR A 76 -12.09 5.00 -29.06
C THR A 76 -11.44 6.30 -28.56
N ASN A 77 -12.24 7.19 -27.98
CA ASN A 77 -11.80 8.36 -27.21
C ASN A 77 -11.39 7.95 -25.78
N LEU A 78 -10.43 7.02 -25.66
CA LEU A 78 -9.89 6.57 -24.37
C LEU A 78 -8.56 7.27 -24.11
N THR A 79 -8.40 7.80 -22.90
CA THR A 79 -7.16 8.44 -22.49
C THR A 79 -6.77 8.03 -21.11
N TYR A 80 -5.48 8.00 -20.84
CA TYR A 80 -4.98 7.95 -19.48
C TYR A 80 -4.12 9.17 -19.16
N THR A 81 -4.07 9.48 -17.87
CA THR A 81 -3.10 10.39 -17.30
C THR A 81 -2.43 9.66 -16.14
N THR A 82 -1.11 9.63 -16.13
CA THR A 82 -0.34 9.03 -15.05
C THR A 82 0.50 10.04 -14.30
N SER A 83 0.68 9.81 -13.00
CA SER A 83 1.70 10.43 -12.17
C SER A 83 2.61 9.35 -11.59
N VAL A 84 3.90 9.63 -11.55
CA VAL A 84 4.91 8.77 -10.94
C VAL A 84 5.49 9.55 -9.77
N ASP A 85 5.26 9.06 -8.56
CA ASP A 85 5.69 9.69 -7.32
C ASP A 85 6.65 8.77 -6.57
N ASP A 86 7.79 9.30 -6.14
CA ASP A 86 8.72 8.58 -5.27
C ASP A 86 8.08 8.27 -3.90
N VAL A 87 8.38 7.09 -3.36
CA VAL A 87 7.98 6.66 -2.02
C VAL A 87 9.02 7.11 -1.03
N THR A 88 9.00 8.42 -0.73
CA THR A 88 9.85 9.07 0.26
C THR A 88 8.96 9.86 1.23
N ASP A 89 9.21 9.68 2.52
CA ASP A 89 8.54 10.39 3.61
C ASP A 89 9.34 10.20 4.92
N LYS A 90 9.00 10.94 5.97
CA LYS A 90 9.50 10.72 7.33
C LYS A 90 8.97 9.43 7.95
N GLU A 91 7.82 8.97 7.48
CA GLU A 91 7.13 7.80 8.00
C GLU A 91 6.74 6.89 6.83
N ILE A 92 7.21 5.65 6.83
CA ILE A 92 7.00 4.68 5.74
C ILE A 92 6.24 3.47 6.27
N ILE A 93 5.19 3.08 5.56
CA ILE A 93 4.52 1.81 5.79
C ILE A 93 5.30 0.75 5.01
N LEU A 94 5.87 -0.24 5.70
CA LEU A 94 6.64 -1.29 5.04
C LEU A 94 5.68 -2.27 4.35
N ASN A 95 6.11 -2.83 3.22
CA ASN A 95 5.34 -3.77 2.39
C ASN A 95 3.98 -3.24 1.91
N GLY A 96 3.82 -1.91 1.85
CA GLY A 96 2.53 -1.28 1.55
C GLY A 96 1.44 -1.58 2.59
N GLY A 97 1.82 -2.00 3.80
CA GLY A 97 0.89 -2.40 4.88
C GLY A 97 0.49 -3.87 4.83
N ASN A 98 0.98 -4.63 3.85
CA ASN A 98 0.76 -6.07 3.80
C ASN A 98 1.59 -6.78 4.88
N ILE A 99 1.14 -7.99 5.20
CA ILE A 99 1.82 -8.86 6.16
C ILE A 99 3.24 -9.18 5.64
N VAL A 100 4.23 -8.95 6.48
CA VAL A 100 5.60 -9.45 6.33
C VAL A 100 5.64 -10.86 6.92
N PRO A 101 5.96 -11.90 6.14
CA PRO A 101 6.06 -13.25 6.65
C PRO A 101 7.17 -13.38 7.69
N LYS A 102 6.93 -14.27 8.65
CA LYS A 102 7.94 -14.72 9.61
C LYS A 102 9.19 -15.20 8.86
N ASP A 103 10.35 -14.83 9.36
CA ASP A 103 11.69 -15.21 8.90
C ASP A 103 12.09 -14.71 7.48
N ASP A 104 11.19 -14.10 6.72
CA ASP A 104 11.49 -13.58 5.37
C ASP A 104 12.03 -12.15 5.41
N GLY A 105 11.37 -11.28 6.18
CA GLY A 105 11.76 -9.89 6.35
C GLY A 105 11.58 -8.99 5.12
N ILE A 106 11.67 -7.69 5.36
CA ILE A 106 11.51 -6.64 4.35
C ILE A 106 12.65 -5.63 4.42
N ASP A 107 13.10 -5.19 3.25
CA ASP A 107 14.20 -4.24 3.11
C ASP A 107 13.67 -2.80 3.11
N LEU A 108 14.43 -1.91 3.77
CA LEU A 108 14.24 -0.47 3.84
C LEU A 108 15.54 0.19 3.37
N TRP A 109 15.46 0.95 2.29
CA TRP A 109 16.60 1.68 1.75
C TRP A 109 16.91 2.90 2.62
N LEU A 110 18.15 2.99 3.08
CA LEU A 110 18.66 4.12 3.87
C LEU A 110 19.69 4.94 3.06
N SER A 111 19.83 4.62 1.78
CA SER A 111 20.67 5.32 0.82
C SER A 111 19.95 5.41 -0.52
N LYS A 112 20.47 6.25 -1.42
CA LYS A 112 19.93 6.37 -2.77
C LYS A 112 20.11 5.05 -3.52
N PHE A 113 19.00 4.53 -4.05
CA PHE A 113 19.02 3.51 -5.07
C PHE A 113 19.39 4.12 -6.43
N SER A 114 20.24 3.43 -7.18
CA SER A 114 20.57 3.76 -8.57
C SER A 114 20.86 2.48 -9.34
N SER A 115 20.51 2.46 -10.62
CA SER A 115 20.95 1.43 -11.56
C SER A 115 22.43 1.57 -11.93
N ASP A 116 23.03 2.74 -11.68
CA ASP A 116 24.45 2.99 -11.86
C ASP A 116 25.25 2.52 -10.61
N PRO A 117 26.16 1.54 -10.72
CA PRO A 117 26.94 1.02 -9.60
C PRO A 117 27.85 2.05 -8.91
N SER A 118 28.23 3.15 -9.56
CA SER A 118 28.97 4.21 -8.87
C SER A 118 28.09 5.02 -7.92
N GLU A 119 26.81 5.15 -8.28
CA GLU A 119 25.82 5.96 -7.56
C GLU A 119 24.98 5.16 -6.58
N ILE A 120 24.92 3.82 -6.70
CA ILE A 120 24.21 2.98 -5.74
C ILE A 120 24.85 3.13 -4.35
N TYR A 121 24.00 3.31 -3.35
CA TYR A 121 24.38 3.56 -1.96
C TYR A 121 25.01 4.94 -1.69
N SER A 122 24.90 5.89 -2.63
CA SER A 122 25.24 7.30 -2.38
C SER A 122 24.12 7.99 -1.58
N ASN A 123 24.36 9.22 -1.09
CA ASN A 123 23.35 10.05 -0.40
C ASN A 123 22.58 9.28 0.69
N THR A 124 23.36 8.70 1.59
CA THR A 124 22.89 8.02 2.78
C THR A 124 22.13 8.95 3.71
N VAL A 125 21.11 8.43 4.39
CA VAL A 125 20.35 9.16 5.39
C VAL A 125 20.97 8.95 6.77
N GLY A 126 21.33 10.06 7.42
CA GLY A 126 21.77 10.05 8.80
C GLY A 126 20.61 10.19 9.79
N GLY A 127 20.94 10.56 11.02
CA GLY A 127 19.95 10.81 12.06
C GLY A 127 19.50 9.53 12.73
N GLN A 128 18.25 9.49 13.16
CA GLN A 128 17.73 8.42 14.01
C GLN A 128 16.41 7.89 13.48
N MET A 129 16.15 6.60 13.62
CA MET A 129 14.89 5.99 13.24
C MET A 129 14.33 5.07 14.34
N VAL A 130 13.04 4.78 14.23
CA VAL A 130 12.35 3.75 15.00
C VAL A 130 11.58 2.85 14.04
N ILE A 131 11.50 1.56 14.40
CA ILE A 131 10.68 0.58 13.69
C ILE A 131 9.45 0.27 14.53
N LEU A 132 8.30 0.25 13.89
CA LEU A 132 7.00 -0.06 14.48
C LEU A 132 6.50 -1.40 13.94
N TRP A 133 5.85 -2.21 14.78
CA TRP A 133 5.26 -3.47 14.35
C TRP A 133 4.08 -3.93 15.20
N GLY A 134 3.39 -4.95 14.68
CA GLY A 134 2.21 -5.54 15.30
C GLY A 134 0.96 -4.77 14.90
N ASP A 135 -0.08 -5.48 14.49
CA ASP A 135 -1.33 -4.88 14.04
C ASP A 135 -2.23 -4.52 15.23
N LYS A 136 -2.44 -3.23 15.46
CA LYS A 136 -3.30 -2.76 16.56
C LYS A 136 -4.77 -3.13 16.37
N ASN A 137 -5.20 -3.38 15.13
CA ASN A 137 -6.59 -3.77 14.85
C ASN A 137 -6.85 -5.23 15.21
N LYS A 138 -5.80 -6.04 15.42
CA LYS A 138 -5.94 -7.38 15.96
C LYS A 138 -6.08 -7.29 17.47
N THR A 139 -7.20 -7.77 18.00
CA THR A 139 -7.43 -7.89 19.43
C THR A 139 -6.43 -8.88 20.04
N ASN A 140 -5.93 -8.58 21.23
CA ASN A 140 -5.12 -9.49 22.04
C ASN A 140 -3.89 -10.02 21.31
N LEU A 141 -2.88 -9.17 21.08
CA LEU A 141 -1.54 -9.56 20.67
C LEU A 141 -0.55 -9.50 21.84
N ASP A 142 -1.04 -9.55 23.08
CA ASP A 142 -0.20 -9.63 24.26
C ASP A 142 0.12 -11.09 24.62
N CYS A 143 1.34 -11.33 25.07
CA CYS A 143 1.90 -12.64 25.35
C CYS A 143 1.07 -13.44 26.36
N ALA A 144 0.40 -12.75 27.29
CA ALA A 144 -0.46 -13.36 28.30
C ALA A 144 -1.79 -13.88 27.73
N THR A 145 -2.26 -13.36 26.58
CA THR A 145 -3.61 -13.63 26.05
C THR A 145 -3.59 -14.44 24.75
N THR A 146 -2.65 -14.17 23.84
CA THR A 146 -2.50 -14.87 22.56
C THR A 146 -1.52 -16.04 22.63
N GLY A 147 -0.69 -16.06 23.67
CA GLY A 147 0.45 -16.95 23.78
C GLY A 147 1.67 -16.45 23.01
N ALA A 148 2.85 -16.83 23.50
CA ALA A 148 4.12 -16.37 22.95
C ALA A 148 4.19 -16.65 21.44
N ASN A 149 3.89 -17.85 20.95
CA ASN A 149 4.08 -18.21 19.53
C ASN A 149 3.24 -17.39 18.52
N ALA A 150 2.15 -16.75 18.96
CA ALA A 150 1.32 -15.93 18.09
C ALA A 150 1.75 -14.45 18.07
N THR A 151 2.59 -14.03 19.02
CA THR A 151 3.05 -12.63 19.16
C THR A 151 4.37 -12.42 18.40
N PRO A 152 4.44 -11.50 17.43
CA PRO A 152 5.66 -11.30 16.65
C PRO A 152 6.74 -10.59 17.47
N ALA A 153 7.97 -11.11 17.41
CA ALA A 153 9.18 -10.36 17.73
C ALA A 153 9.79 -9.79 16.44
N ILE A 154 10.78 -8.93 16.53
CA ILE A 154 11.42 -8.34 15.35
C ILE A 154 12.93 -8.30 15.50
N GLU A 155 13.62 -8.65 14.42
CA GLU A 155 15.03 -8.37 14.21
C GLU A 155 15.18 -7.22 13.22
N ILE A 156 16.03 -6.26 13.55
CA ILE A 156 16.37 -5.13 12.70
C ILE A 156 17.86 -5.23 12.44
N SER A 157 18.21 -5.48 11.20
CA SER A 157 19.59 -5.62 10.72
C SER A 157 19.93 -4.42 9.85
N VAL A 158 20.88 -3.57 10.26
CA VAL A 158 21.28 -2.38 9.49
C VAL A 158 22.72 -2.53 9.02
N LEU A 159 22.93 -2.40 7.71
CA LEU A 159 24.25 -2.37 7.10
C LEU A 159 24.75 -0.91 7.05
N PHE A 160 25.96 -0.71 7.53
CA PHE A 160 26.65 0.58 7.52
C PHE A 160 27.90 0.49 6.65
N ASN A 161 28.34 1.66 6.15
CA ASN A 161 29.59 1.86 5.44
C ASN A 161 29.70 1.06 4.11
N LYS A 162 29.71 1.77 2.99
CA LYS A 162 29.90 1.15 1.66
C LYS A 162 31.29 0.54 1.46
N SER A 163 32.33 1.16 2.03
CA SER A 163 33.73 0.81 1.78
C SER A 163 34.24 -0.30 2.69
N ASN A 164 33.77 -0.33 3.94
CA ASN A 164 34.08 -1.36 4.92
C ASN A 164 32.78 -1.81 5.61
N PRO A 165 31.97 -2.65 4.94
CA PRO A 165 30.63 -2.95 5.39
C PRO A 165 30.62 -3.72 6.71
N TYR A 166 29.84 -3.23 7.67
CA TYR A 166 29.55 -3.93 8.91
C TYR A 166 28.05 -3.91 9.21
N LEU A 167 27.59 -4.93 9.95
CA LEU A 167 26.18 -5.12 10.29
C LEU A 167 25.97 -4.90 11.78
N LYS A 168 25.03 -4.03 12.15
CA LYS A 168 24.51 -3.94 13.52
C LYS A 168 23.10 -4.51 13.57
N ARG A 169 22.80 -5.23 14.64
CA ARG A 169 21.53 -5.94 14.84
C ARG A 169 20.87 -5.50 16.14
N TRP A 170 19.56 -5.30 16.07
CA TRP A 170 18.71 -5.07 17.23
C TRP A 170 17.57 -6.08 17.21
N VAL A 171 17.28 -6.68 18.37
CA VAL A 171 16.23 -7.68 18.51
C VAL A 171 15.28 -7.27 19.63
N TYR A 172 13.99 -7.22 19.31
CA TYR A 172 12.95 -6.81 20.25
C TYR A 172 11.84 -7.86 20.34
N ASP A 173 11.43 -8.16 21.56
CA ASP A 173 10.36 -9.10 21.84
C ASP A 173 9.56 -8.70 23.08
N ASN A 174 8.24 -8.53 22.90
CA ASN A 174 7.32 -8.32 24.02
C ASN A 174 7.20 -9.56 24.92
N CYS A 175 7.43 -10.76 24.37
CA CYS A 175 7.35 -12.03 25.09
C CYS A 175 8.73 -12.50 25.58
N SER A 176 9.73 -11.63 25.63
CA SER A 176 11.11 -12.01 25.96
C SER A 176 11.21 -12.71 27.32
N ALA A 177 10.41 -12.31 28.31
CA ALA A 177 10.36 -12.95 29.63
C ALA A 177 9.84 -14.40 29.58
N SER A 178 8.81 -14.66 28.77
CA SER A 178 8.23 -16.01 28.59
C SER A 178 9.13 -16.90 27.73
N ARG A 179 9.76 -16.33 26.68
CA ARG A 179 10.63 -17.07 25.76
C ARG A 179 12.06 -17.23 26.27
N LYS A 180 12.50 -16.39 27.21
CA LYS A 180 13.87 -16.33 27.73
C LYS A 180 14.94 -16.25 26.63
N ASN A 181 14.63 -15.54 25.55
CA ASN A 181 15.48 -15.45 24.35
C ASN A 181 16.55 -14.34 24.44
N GLY A 182 16.62 -13.60 25.55
CA GLY A 182 17.58 -12.51 25.74
C GLY A 182 17.27 -11.25 24.92
N PHE A 183 16.09 -11.16 24.29
CA PHE A 183 15.73 -10.01 23.47
C PHE A 183 15.28 -8.84 24.34
N SER A 184 15.49 -7.62 23.83
CA SER A 184 15.06 -6.40 24.53
C SER A 184 13.55 -6.26 24.48
N SER A 185 12.93 -5.71 25.53
CA SER A 185 11.51 -5.35 25.48
C SER A 185 11.29 -4.17 24.54
N PRO A 186 10.19 -4.15 23.75
CA PRO A 186 9.83 -3.00 22.94
C PRO A 186 9.42 -1.80 23.81
N ASP A 187 9.53 -0.60 23.25
CA ASP A 187 8.90 0.59 23.82
C ASP A 187 7.40 0.60 23.45
N ALA A 188 6.54 0.58 24.47
CA ALA A 188 5.08 0.60 24.35
C ALA A 188 4.47 2.00 24.61
N SER A 189 5.26 3.07 24.45
CA SER A 189 4.82 4.47 24.67
C SER A 189 3.50 4.82 23.97
N ASN A 190 2.75 5.75 24.56
CA ASN A 190 1.49 6.38 24.11
C ASN A 190 1.08 6.25 22.62
N ASN A 191 -0.24 6.10 22.40
CA ASN A 191 -0.90 5.76 21.13
C ASN A 191 -0.48 6.60 19.89
N THR A 192 -0.06 7.87 20.05
CA THR A 192 0.37 8.73 18.94
C THR A 192 1.75 8.40 18.40
N SER A 193 2.63 7.81 19.22
CA SER A 193 3.99 7.41 18.82
C SER A 193 4.01 6.06 18.10
N LEU A 194 2.87 5.35 18.08
CA LEU A 194 2.68 4.03 17.48
C LEU A 194 1.96 4.09 16.14
N LYS A 195 2.01 5.24 15.45
CA LYS A 195 1.33 5.46 14.18
C LYS A 195 2.32 5.81 13.10
N VAL A 196 2.07 5.30 11.90
CA VAL A 196 2.71 5.78 10.66
C VAL A 196 1.62 6.42 9.81
N VAL A 197 1.86 7.68 9.45
CA VAL A 197 1.04 8.49 8.56
C VAL A 197 1.84 8.72 7.28
N PHE A 198 1.58 7.91 6.26
CA PHE A 198 2.26 8.04 4.97
C PHE A 198 1.61 9.13 4.12
N LYS A 199 2.43 10.08 3.67
CA LYS A 199 2.09 11.26 2.85
C LYS A 199 0.87 12.03 3.35
N GLY A 200 0.65 12.05 4.67
CA GLY A 200 -0.51 12.72 5.29
C GLY A 200 -1.88 12.11 4.94
N LYS A 201 -1.93 10.92 4.32
CA LYS A 201 -3.16 10.31 3.79
C LYS A 201 -3.49 8.96 4.41
N THR A 202 -2.51 8.08 4.53
CA THR A 202 -2.73 6.70 4.99
C THR A 202 -2.17 6.55 6.40
N THR A 203 -3.02 6.17 7.36
CA THR A 203 -2.62 5.96 8.75
C THR A 203 -2.71 4.49 9.12
N VAL A 204 -1.61 3.93 9.64
CA VAL A 204 -1.56 2.57 10.20
C VAL A 204 -1.12 2.66 11.66
N ASP A 205 -1.87 1.98 12.53
CA ASP A 205 -1.61 1.91 13.96
C ASP A 205 -0.93 0.59 14.32
N TYR A 206 0.14 0.68 15.09
CA TYR A 206 0.96 -0.43 15.55
C TYR A 206 0.83 -0.66 17.06
N LEU A 207 1.33 -1.81 17.51
CA LEU A 207 1.34 -2.19 18.93
C LEU A 207 2.67 -1.86 19.62
N TYR A 208 3.77 -2.02 18.90
CA TYR A 208 5.12 -1.98 19.45
C TYR A 208 6.02 -1.06 18.65
N LYS A 209 7.03 -0.50 19.31
CA LYS A 209 8.08 0.33 18.72
C LYS A 209 9.44 -0.09 19.27
N SER A 210 10.48 0.02 18.45
CA SER A 210 11.86 -0.23 18.87
C SER A 210 12.37 0.92 19.75
N ALA A 211 13.52 0.73 20.37
CA ALA A 211 14.31 1.88 20.80
C ALA A 211 14.78 2.68 19.56
N THR A 212 15.25 3.90 19.79
CA THR A 212 15.83 4.72 18.74
C THR A 212 17.11 4.08 18.22
N ILE A 213 17.20 3.93 16.91
CA ILE A 213 18.35 3.40 16.18
C ILE A 213 19.07 4.57 15.53
N ASP A 214 20.35 4.75 15.85
CA ASP A 214 21.20 5.75 15.20
C ASP A 214 21.65 5.23 13.83
N LEU A 215 21.39 6.03 12.80
CA LEU A 215 21.78 5.78 11.41
C LEU A 215 23.14 6.37 11.07
N ARG A 216 23.74 7.15 11.98
CA ARG A 216 25.14 7.52 11.91
C ARG A 216 25.96 6.39 12.48
N GLY A 217 26.84 5.83 11.67
CA GLY A 217 27.80 4.86 12.12
C GLY A 217 28.83 5.50 13.05
N ASP A 218 29.21 4.71 14.03
CA ASP A 218 30.37 4.91 14.88
C ASP A 218 31.18 3.63 14.67
N ASP A 219 32.31 3.76 13.98
CA ASP A 219 33.29 2.70 13.74
C ASP A 219 34.22 2.50 14.96
N GLY A 220 34.06 3.31 16.01
CA GLY A 220 34.87 3.30 17.22
C GLY A 220 36.31 3.79 17.02
N VAL A 221 36.69 4.29 15.84
CA VAL A 221 38.08 4.64 15.47
C VAL A 221 38.21 5.97 14.70
N SER A 222 37.16 6.44 14.02
CA SER A 222 37.12 7.72 13.29
C SER A 222 35.69 8.26 13.13
N GLN A 223 35.51 9.54 13.46
CA GLN A 223 34.27 10.30 13.21
C GLN A 223 34.02 10.63 11.73
N THR A 224 34.49 9.79 10.80
CA THR A 224 34.00 9.80 9.42
C THR A 224 32.65 9.09 9.44
N VAL A 225 31.60 9.83 9.07
CA VAL A 225 30.21 9.40 9.27
C VAL A 225 29.93 8.15 8.43
N ASP A 226 29.93 6.99 9.10
CA ASP A 226 29.64 5.70 8.49
C ASP A 226 28.14 5.57 8.32
N ASP A 227 27.55 6.19 7.30
CA ASP A 227 26.10 6.22 7.24
C ASP A 227 25.47 4.85 6.91
N ALA A 228 24.24 4.67 7.41
CA ALA A 228 23.44 3.49 7.13
C ALA A 228 23.06 3.40 5.65
N VAL A 229 23.23 2.21 5.07
CA VAL A 229 23.02 1.95 3.65
C VAL A 229 21.63 1.34 3.40
N PHE A 230 21.28 0.33 4.17
CA PHE A 230 19.96 -0.29 4.18
C PHE A 230 19.68 -0.94 5.53
N ALA A 231 18.41 -1.13 5.82
CA ALA A 231 17.93 -1.92 6.95
C ALA A 231 17.08 -3.08 6.44
N ARG A 232 17.15 -4.23 7.11
CA ARG A 232 16.23 -5.34 6.94
C ARG A 232 15.48 -5.58 8.23
N ILE A 233 14.17 -5.62 8.11
CA ILE A 233 13.24 -5.78 9.21
C ILE A 233 12.63 -7.18 9.09
N THR A 234 13.01 -8.09 9.99
CA THR A 234 12.62 -9.50 9.93
C THR A 234 11.71 -9.85 11.11
N PRO A 235 10.43 -10.19 10.86
CA PRO A 235 9.55 -10.70 11.90
C PRO A 235 10.02 -12.09 12.36
N LEU A 236 10.00 -12.30 13.65
CA LEU A 236 10.34 -13.57 14.30
C LEU A 236 9.11 -14.14 15.00
N TYR A 237 9.05 -15.47 15.06
CA TYR A 237 7.98 -16.28 15.67
C TYR A 237 6.60 -16.21 15.00
N SER A 238 6.16 -15.06 14.50
CA SER A 238 4.86 -14.88 13.85
C SER A 238 4.94 -13.81 12.76
N ASN A 239 3.99 -13.85 11.83
CA ASN A 239 3.87 -12.85 10.78
C ASN A 239 3.37 -11.52 11.37
N THR A 240 3.79 -10.39 10.79
CA THR A 240 3.37 -9.07 11.29
C THR A 240 3.32 -8.01 10.19
N ILE A 241 2.70 -6.88 10.48
CA ILE A 241 2.88 -5.66 9.71
C ILE A 241 3.97 -4.81 10.37
N ALA A 242 4.68 -4.01 9.57
CA ALA A 242 5.76 -3.17 10.06
C ALA A 242 5.76 -1.79 9.40
N GLY A 243 6.30 -0.81 10.11
CA GLY A 243 6.47 0.57 9.68
C GLY A 243 7.81 1.13 10.15
N ALA A 244 8.29 2.18 9.51
CA ALA A 244 9.51 2.89 9.88
C ALA A 244 9.24 4.38 10.03
N LYS A 245 9.90 5.03 10.99
CA LYS A 245 9.74 6.46 11.25
C LYS A 245 11.06 7.10 11.62
N MET A 246 11.38 8.24 10.99
CA MET A 246 12.50 9.08 11.37
C MET A 246 12.20 9.85 12.67
N VAL A 247 13.20 9.93 13.54
CA VAL A 247 13.19 10.76 14.75
C VAL A 247 13.84 12.10 14.38
N GLY A 248 13.04 13.04 13.88
CA GLY A 248 13.49 14.40 13.55
C GLY A 248 12.97 14.96 12.23
N SER A 249 13.81 15.76 11.57
CA SER A 249 13.47 16.42 10.30
C SER A 249 13.80 15.59 9.06
N GLU A 250 14.67 14.59 9.20
CA GLU A 250 15.11 13.73 8.10
C GLU A 250 13.97 12.92 7.50
N VAL A 251 14.12 12.57 6.23
CA VAL A 251 13.15 11.85 5.41
C VAL A 251 13.85 10.60 4.88
N PHE A 252 13.16 9.45 4.86
CA PHE A 252 13.73 8.26 4.25
C PHE A 252 13.98 8.50 2.75
N PRO A 253 15.09 7.98 2.19
CA PRO A 253 15.27 7.93 0.74
C PRO A 253 14.07 7.27 0.05
N SER A 254 13.94 7.46 -1.26
CA SER A 254 12.88 6.78 -2.02
C SER A 254 12.99 5.26 -1.78
N GLN A 255 11.86 4.60 -1.59
CA GLN A 255 11.75 3.13 -1.42
C GLN A 255 11.30 2.45 -2.72
N GLY A 256 11.17 3.23 -3.80
CA GLY A 256 10.52 2.86 -5.03
C GLY A 256 9.54 3.94 -5.47
N THR A 257 8.68 3.61 -6.42
CA THR A 257 7.75 4.56 -7.03
C THR A 257 6.31 4.08 -6.93
N ILE A 258 5.38 5.00 -6.69
CA ILE A 258 3.94 4.77 -6.87
C ILE A 258 3.53 5.39 -8.20
N ILE A 259 2.95 4.57 -9.05
CA ILE A 259 2.37 4.99 -10.32
C ILE A 259 0.86 5.08 -10.13
N THR A 260 0.30 6.28 -10.21
CA THR A 260 -1.15 6.49 -10.22
C THR A 260 -1.59 6.72 -11.65
N SER A 261 -2.53 5.92 -12.15
CA SER A 261 -3.07 6.06 -13.50
C SER A 261 -4.57 6.25 -13.46
N THR A 262 -5.06 7.27 -14.16
CA THR A 262 -6.49 7.52 -14.33
C THR A 262 -6.87 7.39 -15.80
N GLY A 263 -7.62 6.34 -16.12
CA GLY A 263 -8.22 6.14 -17.44
C GLY A 263 -9.59 6.80 -17.54
N THR A 264 -9.87 7.37 -18.72
CA THR A 264 -11.10 8.12 -19.01
C THR A 264 -11.72 7.62 -20.32
N ALA A 265 -12.98 7.17 -20.23
CA ALA A 265 -13.84 6.94 -21.39
C ALA A 265 -14.58 8.26 -21.71
N LYS A 266 -14.04 9.04 -22.65
CA LYS A 266 -14.49 10.43 -22.89
C LYS A 266 -15.94 10.52 -23.37
N ASN A 267 -16.45 9.53 -24.09
CA ASN A 267 -17.82 9.54 -24.63
C ASN A 267 -18.87 9.45 -23.52
N GLU A 268 -18.58 8.66 -22.47
CA GLU A 268 -19.47 8.43 -21.34
C GLU A 268 -19.05 9.25 -20.09
N GLY A 269 -17.94 9.98 -20.16
CA GLY A 269 -17.36 10.75 -19.05
C GLY A 269 -16.89 9.90 -17.87
N THR A 270 -16.79 8.58 -18.04
CA THR A 270 -16.48 7.64 -16.96
C THR A 270 -14.97 7.60 -16.71
N LYS A 271 -14.56 7.68 -15.44
CA LYS A 271 -13.16 7.66 -15.02
C LYS A 271 -12.90 6.52 -14.05
N ARG A 272 -11.74 5.87 -14.18
CA ARG A 272 -11.24 4.88 -13.24
C ARG A 272 -9.79 5.19 -12.90
N THR A 273 -9.46 5.13 -11.62
CA THR A 273 -8.11 5.36 -11.12
C THR A 273 -7.61 4.10 -10.44
N ILE A 274 -6.39 3.71 -10.76
CA ILE A 274 -5.67 2.60 -10.14
C ILE A 274 -4.27 3.06 -9.76
N GLN A 275 -3.67 2.36 -8.79
CA GLN A 275 -2.32 2.64 -8.30
C GLN A 275 -1.51 1.35 -8.28
N ALA A 276 -0.26 1.42 -8.73
CA ALA A 276 0.72 0.36 -8.59
C ALA A 276 1.92 0.88 -7.80
N PHE A 277 2.39 0.08 -6.84
CA PHE A 277 3.65 0.32 -6.15
C PHE A 277 4.73 -0.58 -6.75
N GLN A 278 5.83 0.04 -7.16
CA GLN A 278 7.04 -0.65 -7.59
C GLN A 278 8.14 -0.35 -6.57
N GLY A 279 8.41 -1.30 -5.68
CA GLY A 279 9.55 -1.24 -4.78
C GLY A 279 10.86 -1.50 -5.52
N TYR A 280 11.97 -1.02 -4.96
CA TYR A 280 13.29 -1.40 -5.44
C TYR A 280 13.55 -2.90 -5.26
N PRO A 281 14.48 -3.49 -6.04
CA PRO A 281 14.79 -4.92 -5.97
C PRO A 281 15.13 -5.36 -4.54
N LYS A 282 14.58 -6.53 -4.14
CA LYS A 282 14.91 -7.17 -2.87
C LYS A 282 16.40 -7.50 -2.85
N ILE A 283 17.03 -7.25 -1.71
CA ILE A 283 18.44 -7.56 -1.54
C ILE A 283 18.59 -9.08 -1.34
N PRO A 284 19.57 -9.73 -2.02
CA PRO A 284 19.83 -11.16 -1.83
C PRO A 284 20.03 -11.47 -0.35
N THR A 285 19.36 -12.53 0.13
CA THR A 285 19.32 -12.86 1.56
C THR A 285 20.68 -13.31 2.09
N GLU A 286 21.60 -13.69 1.20
CA GLU A 286 22.98 -14.09 1.52
C GLU A 286 23.81 -12.95 2.12
N LEU A 287 23.44 -11.69 1.89
CA LEU A 287 24.09 -10.53 2.54
C LEU A 287 23.75 -10.42 4.03
N PHE A 288 22.72 -11.14 4.49
CA PHE A 288 22.36 -11.26 5.89
C PHE A 288 22.64 -12.68 6.35
N PRO A 289 23.84 -12.97 6.88
CA PRO A 289 24.14 -14.32 7.32
C PRO A 289 23.14 -14.72 8.40
N TYR A 290 22.34 -15.75 8.10
CA TYR A 290 21.56 -16.52 9.07
C TYR A 290 22.52 -17.41 9.86
N THR A 291 23.43 -16.80 10.63
CA THR A 291 24.18 -17.59 11.61
C THR A 291 23.17 -18.10 12.63
N ILE A 292 22.95 -19.41 12.57
CA ILE A 292 22.11 -20.23 13.45
C ILE A 292 21.93 -19.57 14.81
N PHE A 293 20.70 -19.14 15.12
CA PHE A 293 20.27 -18.97 16.51
C PHE A 293 20.25 -20.37 17.12
N SER A 294 21.39 -20.78 17.69
CA SER A 294 21.37 -21.93 18.59
C SER A 294 20.69 -21.46 19.88
N PRO A 295 19.62 -22.12 20.33
CA PRO A 295 19.01 -21.85 21.63
C PRO A 295 20.01 -22.03 22.78
#